data_AF-A0A525HLJ3-F1
#
_entry.id   AF-A0A525HLJ3-F1
#
_cell.length_a   1.000
_cell.length_b   1.000
_cell.length_c   1.000
_cell.angle_alpha   90.00
_cell.angle_beta   90.00
_cell.angle_gamma   90.00
#
_symmetry.space_group_name_H-M   'P 1'
#
loop_
_entity.id
_entity.type
_entity.pdbx_description
1 polymer ?
#
loop_
_entity_poly.entity_id
_entity_poly.type
_entity_poly.pdbx_seq_one_letter_code
_entity_poly.pdbx_strand_id
1 'polypeptide(L)'
;MTSTDPAAMFRDMLGEWEKLANSLGGGVAKSDEFSRLMHGATAAQMNTQEAISGMMTRALAAANMPSRTEIEDLSARLARMEATLGRIEDQLGGSPERANRPKPSRTRKPPTAKG
;
A
#
# COMPACT_ATOMS: atom_id res chain seq x y z
N MET A 1 -1.28 -31.20 -1.41
CA MET A 1 -1.22 -29.99 -0.57
C MET A 1 -1.88 -28.88 -1.36
N THR A 2 -3.20 -28.76 -1.29
CA THR A 2 -3.95 -27.79 -2.07
C THR A 2 -3.65 -26.40 -1.54
N SER A 3 -2.90 -25.64 -2.33
CA SER A 3 -2.75 -24.20 -2.23
C SER A 3 -4.12 -23.60 -1.91
N THR A 4 -4.25 -23.00 -0.74
CA THR A 4 -5.44 -22.26 -0.34
C THR A 4 -5.68 -21.16 -1.38
N ASP A 5 -6.55 -21.43 -2.36
CA ASP A 5 -6.94 -20.47 -3.40
C ASP A 5 -7.64 -19.30 -2.70
N PRO A 6 -7.04 -18.10 -2.67
CA PRO A 6 -7.66 -16.94 -2.04
C PRO A 6 -9.02 -16.60 -2.65
N ALA A 7 -9.22 -16.93 -3.93
CA ALA A 7 -10.50 -16.75 -4.60
C ALA A 7 -11.55 -17.75 -4.12
N ALA A 8 -11.16 -18.96 -3.70
CA ALA A 8 -12.08 -19.94 -3.12
C ALA A 8 -12.58 -19.48 -1.74
N MET A 9 -11.67 -19.00 -0.88
CA MET A 9 -12.05 -18.42 0.41
C MET A 9 -12.97 -17.21 0.27
N PHE A 10 -12.72 -16.35 -0.72
CA PHE A 10 -13.58 -15.20 -1.00
C PHE A 10 -14.97 -15.61 -1.49
N ARG A 11 -15.05 -16.61 -2.37
CA ARG A 11 -16.33 -17.16 -2.85
C ARG A 11 -17.15 -17.77 -1.71
N ASP A 12 -16.51 -18.51 -0.81
CA ASP A 12 -17.18 -19.09 0.36
C ASP A 12 -17.71 -18.00 1.30
N MET A 13 -16.92 -16.96 1.54
CA MET A 13 -17.33 -15.79 2.34
C MET A 13 -18.55 -15.08 1.72
N LEU A 14 -18.56 -14.90 0.39
CA LEU A 14 -19.71 -14.32 -0.32
C LEU A 14 -20.97 -15.20 -0.19
N GLY A 15 -20.81 -16.52 -0.28
CA GLY A 15 -21.92 -17.46 -0.11
C GLY A 15 -22.53 -17.41 1.29
N GLU A 16 -21.71 -17.28 2.33
CA GLU A 16 -22.22 -17.08 3.71
C GLU A 16 -22.89 -15.71 3.89
N TRP A 17 -22.40 -14.68 3.20
CA TRP A 17 -23.01 -13.35 3.19
C TRP A 17 -24.39 -13.34 2.53
N GLU A 18 -24.55 -14.05 1.42
CA GLU A 18 -25.83 -14.18 0.71
C GLU A 18 -26.86 -14.92 1.58
N LYS A 19 -26.45 -15.95 2.32
CA LYS A 19 -27.31 -16.64 3.29
C LYS A 19 -27.74 -15.72 4.43
N LEU A 20 -26.81 -14.91 4.96
CA LEU A 20 -27.09 -13.89 5.98
C LEU A 20 -28.03 -12.80 5.48
N ALA A 21 -27.84 -12.33 4.24
CA ALA A 21 -28.71 -11.34 3.62
C ALA A 21 -30.13 -11.89 3.40
N ASN A 22 -30.24 -13.14 2.95
CA ASN A 22 -31.52 -13.82 2.78
C ASN A 22 -32.23 -14.09 4.12
N SER A 23 -31.49 -14.38 5.20
CA SER A 23 -32.09 -14.60 6.53
C SER A 23 -32.49 -13.29 7.23
N LEU A 24 -31.86 -12.17 6.88
CA LEU A 24 -32.22 -10.82 7.35
C LEU A 24 -33.32 -10.16 6.49
N GLY A 25 -33.63 -10.75 5.33
CA GLY A 25 -34.62 -10.28 4.37
C GLY A 25 -36.06 -10.42 4.86
N GLY A 26 -36.56 -9.37 5.52
CA GLY A 26 -38.00 -9.05 5.52
C GLY A 26 -38.54 -8.43 6.82
N GLY A 27 -38.11 -8.91 7.99
CA GLY A 27 -38.75 -8.54 9.26
C GLY A 27 -37.85 -7.89 10.32
N VAL A 28 -36.53 -8.11 10.27
CA VAL A 28 -35.63 -7.81 11.40
C VAL A 28 -35.05 -6.39 11.34
N ALA A 29 -34.85 -5.82 10.15
CA ALA A 29 -34.20 -4.52 9.99
C ALA A 29 -34.94 -3.32 10.62
N LYS A 30 -36.21 -3.49 11.01
CA LYS A 30 -37.05 -2.44 11.63
C LYS A 30 -37.19 -2.57 13.16
N SER A 31 -36.53 -3.54 13.79
CA SER A 31 -36.63 -3.73 15.24
C SER A 31 -35.57 -2.95 16.02
N ASP A 32 -35.91 -2.49 17.22
CA ASP A 32 -34.95 -1.86 18.16
C ASP A 32 -33.80 -2.82 18.56
N GLU A 33 -34.05 -4.13 18.47
CA GLU A 33 -33.05 -5.18 18.67
C GLU A 33 -31.97 -5.16 17.58
N PHE A 34 -32.35 -4.91 16.32
CA PHE A 34 -31.40 -4.74 15.21
C PHE A 34 -30.51 -3.51 15.42
N SER A 35 -31.05 -2.40 15.91
CA SER A 35 -30.23 -1.20 16.21
C SER A 35 -29.20 -1.49 17.31
N ARG A 36 -29.57 -2.18 18.38
CA ARG A 36 -28.63 -2.58 19.45
C ARG A 36 -27.60 -3.59 18.98
N LEU A 37 -28.03 -4.57 18.18
CA LEU A 37 -27.15 -5.54 17.55
C LEU A 37 -26.15 -4.86 16.62
N MET A 38 -26.59 -3.87 15.82
CA MET A 38 -25.73 -3.11 14.92
C MET A 38 -24.70 -2.26 15.66
N HIS A 39 -25.06 -1.65 16.79
CA HIS A 39 -24.08 -0.95 17.64
C HIS A 39 -23.05 -1.92 18.24
N GLY A 40 -23.49 -3.08 18.73
CA GLY A 40 -22.58 -4.15 19.20
C GLY A 40 -21.72 -4.74 18.08
N ALA A 41 -22.29 -4.93 16.90
CA ALA A 41 -21.61 -5.43 15.70
C ALA A 41 -20.59 -4.42 15.17
N THR A 42 -20.87 -3.12 15.24
CA THR A 42 -19.90 -2.07 14.87
C THR A 42 -18.69 -2.09 15.80
N ALA A 43 -18.91 -2.23 17.12
CA ALA A 43 -17.81 -2.38 18.08
C ALA A 43 -17.03 -3.70 17.86
N ALA A 44 -17.74 -4.80 17.57
CA ALA A 44 -17.11 -6.07 17.23
C ALA A 44 -16.35 -6.00 15.89
N GLN A 45 -16.80 -5.20 14.93
CA GLN A 45 -16.16 -5.02 13.62
C GLN A 45 -14.83 -4.29 13.73
N MET A 46 -14.69 -3.32 14.64
CA MET A 46 -13.39 -2.70 14.94
C MET A 46 -12.39 -3.73 15.47
N ASN A 47 -12.81 -4.57 16.43
CA ASN A 47 -11.97 -5.65 16.96
C ASN A 47 -11.64 -6.70 15.88
N THR A 48 -12.57 -6.95 14.96
CA THR A 48 -12.38 -7.89 13.86
C THR A 48 -11.38 -7.37 12.84
N GLN A 49 -11.42 -6.08 12.51
CA GLN A 49 -10.47 -5.44 11.60
C GLN A 49 -9.02 -5.53 12.14
N GLU A 50 -8.85 -5.31 13.45
CA GLU A 50 -7.55 -5.47 14.11
C GLU A 50 -7.06 -6.92 14.09
N ALA A 51 -7.95 -7.88 14.37
CA ALA A 51 -7.63 -9.31 14.31
C ALA A 51 -7.20 -9.76 12.91
N ILE A 52 -7.90 -9.29 11.86
CA ILE A 52 -7.56 -9.59 10.46
C ILE A 52 -6.21 -8.96 10.09
N SER A 53 -5.97 -7.71 10.46
CA SER A 53 -4.68 -7.02 10.24
C SER A 53 -3.51 -7.76 10.91
N GLY A 54 -3.71 -8.21 12.15
CA GLY A 54 -2.73 -9.02 12.88
C GLY A 54 -2.49 -10.38 12.22
N MET A 55 -3.53 -11.02 11.69
CA MET A 55 -3.41 -12.29 10.96
C MET A 55 -2.64 -12.11 9.63
N MET A 56 -2.93 -11.06 8.85
CA MET A 56 -2.18 -10.76 7.63
C MET A 56 -0.71 -10.46 7.92
N THR A 57 -0.42 -9.70 8.98
CA THR A 57 0.95 -9.41 9.39
C THR A 57 1.72 -10.68 9.74
N ARG A 58 1.09 -11.61 10.48
CA ARG A 58 1.70 -12.92 10.81
C ARG A 58 1.88 -13.80 9.56
N ALA A 59 0.92 -13.77 8.63
CA ALA A 59 1.02 -14.51 7.37
C ALA A 59 2.17 -13.98 6.49
N LEU A 60 2.32 -12.66 6.39
CA LEU A 60 3.44 -12.02 5.69
C LEU A 60 4.77 -12.37 6.36
N ALA A 61 4.86 -12.27 7.69
CA ALA A 61 6.05 -12.67 8.43
C ALA A 61 6.42 -14.16 8.21
N ALA A 62 5.43 -15.05 8.20
CA ALA A 62 5.64 -16.48 7.91
C ALA A 62 6.12 -16.73 6.48
N ALA A 63 5.76 -15.86 5.54
CA ALA A 63 6.23 -15.88 4.15
C ALA A 63 7.57 -15.15 3.95
N ASN A 64 8.23 -14.69 5.03
CA ASN A 64 9.41 -13.80 4.98
C ASN A 64 9.17 -12.51 4.17
N MET A 65 7.93 -12.04 4.12
CA MET A 65 7.54 -10.82 3.42
C MET A 65 7.40 -9.67 4.44
N PRO A 66 7.99 -8.48 4.17
CA PRO A 66 7.86 -7.34 5.06
C PRO A 66 6.42 -6.79 5.05
N SER A 67 5.95 -6.39 6.21
CA SER A 67 4.67 -5.71 6.39
C SER A 67 4.73 -4.25 5.91
N ARG A 68 3.55 -3.65 5.68
CA ARG A 68 3.46 -2.23 5.27
C ARG A 68 4.13 -1.30 6.29
N THR A 69 3.90 -1.52 7.58
CA THR A 69 4.47 -0.70 8.65
C THR A 69 6.00 -0.77 8.67
N GLU A 70 6.57 -1.95 8.42
CA GLU A 70 8.03 -2.12 8.35
C GLU A 70 8.63 -1.40 7.12
N ILE A 71 7.92 -1.38 5.99
CA ILE A 71 8.33 -0.61 4.80
C ILE A 71 8.31 0.90 5.10
N GLU A 72 7.29 1.37 5.82
CA GLU A 72 7.17 2.77 6.22
C GLU A 72 8.31 3.18 7.18
N ASP A 73 8.64 2.34 8.17
CA ASP A 73 9.80 2.57 9.07
C ASP A 73 11.13 2.60 8.29
N LEU A 74 11.35 1.64 7.41
CA LEU A 74 12.56 1.58 6.59
C LEU A 74 12.70 2.84 5.72
N SER A 75 11.60 3.29 5.12
CA SER A 75 11.55 4.51 4.29
C SER A 75 11.87 5.75 5.13
N ALA A 76 11.33 5.85 6.33
CA ALA A 76 11.63 6.95 7.24
C ALA A 76 13.11 6.97 7.67
N ARG A 77 13.69 5.79 7.91
CA ARG A 77 15.12 5.64 8.23
C ARG A 77 16.00 6.05 7.05
N LEU A 78 15.66 5.62 5.82
CA LEU A 78 16.37 6.01 4.60
C LEU A 78 16.34 7.52 4.40
N ALA A 79 15.18 8.17 4.54
CA ALA A 79 15.07 9.63 4.42
C ALA A 79 15.98 10.38 5.42
N ARG A 80 16.13 9.87 6.66
CA ARG A 80 17.06 10.45 7.65
C ARG A 80 18.53 10.26 7.25
N MET A 81 18.86 9.12 6.66
CA MET A 81 20.20 8.86 6.13
C MET A 81 20.51 9.81 4.98
N GLU A 82 19.61 9.97 4.01
CA GLU A 82 19.75 10.91 2.88
C GLU A 82 19.93 12.35 3.36
N ALA A 83 19.14 12.80 4.33
CA ALA A 83 19.30 14.13 4.92
C ALA A 83 20.66 14.31 5.62
N THR A 84 21.19 13.25 6.23
CA THR A 84 22.51 13.28 6.86
C THR A 84 23.63 13.32 5.82
N LEU A 85 23.50 12.54 4.75
CA LEU A 85 24.42 12.56 3.62
C LEU A 85 24.45 13.93 2.95
N GLY A 86 23.29 14.54 2.69
CA GLY A 86 23.23 15.90 2.13
C GLY A 86 23.97 16.94 3.00
N ARG A 87 23.79 16.89 4.33
CA ARG A 87 24.55 17.76 5.24
C ARG A 87 26.06 17.54 5.17
N ILE A 88 26.50 16.29 5.03
CA ILE A 88 27.93 15.95 4.90
C ILE A 88 28.47 16.46 3.56
N GLU A 89 27.72 16.27 2.47
CA GLU A 89 28.09 16.78 1.15
C GLU A 89 28.23 18.30 1.15
N ASP A 90 27.31 19.03 1.79
CA ASP A 90 27.37 20.48 1.93
C ASP A 90 28.61 20.92 2.73
N GLN A 91 28.94 20.23 3.83
CA GLN A 91 30.13 20.50 4.64
C GLN A 91 31.44 20.21 3.90
N LEU A 92 31.42 19.24 2.97
CA LEU A 92 32.55 18.89 2.12
C LEU A 92 32.64 19.77 0.86
N GLY A 93 31.79 20.80 0.74
CA GLY A 93 31.84 21.76 -0.37
C GLY A 93 31.05 21.36 -1.62
N GLY A 94 30.13 20.40 -1.51
CA GLY A 94 29.02 20.19 -2.44
C GLY A 94 29.37 19.95 -3.92
N SER A 95 29.38 18.66 -4.30
CA SER A 95 29.40 18.11 -5.67
C SER A 95 30.57 18.50 -6.58
N PRO A 96 31.31 17.54 -7.18
CA PRO A 96 32.21 17.90 -8.27
C PRO A 96 31.38 18.54 -9.37
N GLU A 97 31.67 19.82 -9.65
CA GLU A 97 31.13 20.53 -10.79
C GLU A 97 31.28 19.59 -11.99
N ARG A 98 30.15 19.12 -12.56
CA ARG A 98 30.21 18.29 -13.76
C ARG A 98 30.93 19.13 -14.79
N ALA A 99 32.19 18.78 -15.06
CA ALA A 99 33.02 19.52 -15.98
C ALA A 99 32.20 19.79 -17.24
N ASN A 100 32.05 21.07 -17.59
CA ASN A 100 31.33 21.50 -18.79
C ASN A 100 32.00 20.85 -19.99
N ARG A 101 31.53 19.65 -20.37
CA ARG A 101 32.07 18.92 -21.50
C ARG A 101 31.70 19.74 -22.73
N PRO A 102 32.68 20.19 -23.55
CA PRO A 102 32.40 21.05 -24.68
C PRO A 102 31.38 20.35 -25.59
N LYS A 103 30.23 21.01 -25.79
CA LYS A 103 29.14 20.49 -26.61
C LYS A 103 29.66 20.39 -28.05
N PRO A 104 29.52 19.23 -28.73
CA PRO A 104 30.02 19.08 -30.09
C PRO A 104 29.38 20.14 -31.01
N SER A 105 30.24 20.83 -31.76
CA SER A 105 29.82 21.86 -32.72
C SER A 105 28.87 21.24 -33.76
N ARG A 106 27.71 21.86 -33.96
CA ARG A 106 26.73 21.40 -34.95
C ARG A 106 27.26 21.72 -36.35
N THR A 107 27.79 20.70 -37.03
CA THR A 107 28.33 20.83 -38.40
C THR A 107 27.27 20.78 -39.50
N ARG A 108 25.98 20.65 -39.16
CA ARG A 108 24.91 20.69 -40.16
C ARG A 108 24.59 22.14 -40.54
N LYS A 109 25.08 22.56 -41.70
CA LYS A 109 24.57 23.76 -42.38
C LYS A 109 23.12 23.51 -42.82
N PRO A 110 22.19 24.45 -42.59
CA PRO A 110 20.84 24.32 -43.09
C PRO A 110 20.84 24.25 -44.62
N PRO A 111 19.95 23.44 -45.24
CA PRO A 111 19.85 23.39 -46.69
C PRO A 111 19.47 24.78 -47.22
N THR A 112 20.18 25.24 -48.26
CA THR A 112 19.87 26.50 -48.94
C THR A 112 18.51 26.37 -49.61
N ALA A 113 17.59 27.27 -49.26
CA ALA A 113 16.29 27.37 -49.93
C ALA A 113 16.54 27.69 -51.42
N LYS A 114 16.12 26.79 -52.31
CA LYS A 114 16.00 27.10 -53.73
C LYS A 114 14.69 27.86 -53.92
N GLY A 115 14.80 29.05 -54.53
CA GLY A 115 13.66 29.82 -55.02
C GLY A 115 12.97 29.16 -56.20
#